data_AF-A0A382YV00-F1
#
_entry.id   AF-A0A382YV00-F1
#
_cell.length_a   1.000
_cell.length_b   1.000
_cell.length_c   1.000
_cell.angle_alpha   90.00
_cell.angle_beta   90.00
_cell.angle_gamma   90.00
#
_symmetry.space_group_name_H-M   'P 1'
#
loop_
_entity.id
_entity.type
_entity.pdbx_description
1 polymer ?
#
loop_
_entity_poly.entity_id
_entity_poly.type
_entity_poly.pdbx_seq_one_letter_code
_entity_poly.pdbx_strand_id
1 'polypeptide(L)'
;VVSRWLVTTALEDSWPKNEPVLFLGEWCRRESQRDRWTELDSLVASSPWDDIQRRHRDQRYLDQLSVSIMADTAASLNNLHQVDYGIRYWNILVGEWILIFTNLLFERWQAITLAIQKYDLAGTLLFSGLELEPSIDSKHFSSRVKSDDWNHSIYASIIRSAGDLNVETVAWSR
;
A
#
# COMPACT_ATOMS: atom_id res chain seq x y z
N VAL A 1 13.54 20.09 13.73
CA VAL A 1 13.22 19.09 12.68
C VAL A 1 12.23 19.75 11.74
N VAL A 2 12.36 19.59 10.42
CA VAL A 2 11.39 20.16 9.47
C VAL A 2 10.29 19.12 9.27
N SER A 3 9.06 19.45 9.67
CA SER A 3 7.90 18.58 9.49
C SER A 3 7.52 18.53 8.01
N ARG A 4 7.15 17.34 7.50
CA ARG A 4 6.93 17.09 6.07
C ARG A 4 5.57 16.47 5.80
N TRP A 5 5.02 16.76 4.63
CA TRP A 5 3.82 16.10 4.13
C TRP A 5 4.16 14.77 3.47
N LEU A 6 3.47 13.71 3.87
CA LEU A 6 3.65 12.38 3.30
C LEU A 6 2.93 12.26 1.96
N VAL A 7 3.68 11.94 0.92
CA VAL A 7 3.18 11.60 -0.43
C VAL A 7 3.40 10.12 -0.69
N THR A 8 2.35 9.39 -1.07
CA THR A 8 2.38 7.92 -1.16
C THR A 8 2.43 7.38 -2.58
N THR A 9 2.07 8.21 -3.59
CA THR A 9 2.04 7.85 -5.00
C THR A 9 2.45 9.03 -5.90
N ALA A 10 2.57 8.77 -7.20
CA ALA A 10 2.87 9.79 -8.21
C ALA A 10 1.63 10.59 -8.69
N LEU A 11 0.51 10.53 -7.96
CA LEU A 11 -0.68 11.33 -8.25
C LEU A 11 -0.50 12.75 -7.72
N GLU A 12 -0.14 13.65 -8.61
CA GLU A 12 0.32 15.01 -8.28
C GLU A 12 -0.78 15.88 -7.64
N ASP A 13 -2.05 15.56 -7.88
CA ASP A 13 -3.18 16.25 -7.25
C ASP A 13 -3.25 15.97 -5.73
N SER A 14 -2.54 14.93 -5.26
CA SER A 14 -2.34 14.62 -3.83
C SER A 14 -1.02 15.14 -3.28
N TRP A 15 -0.28 15.96 -4.03
CA TRP A 15 0.94 16.58 -3.52
C TRP A 15 0.61 17.95 -2.91
N PRO A 16 1.17 18.30 -1.74
CA PRO A 16 0.94 19.61 -1.14
C PRO A 16 1.62 20.70 -1.97
N LYS A 17 1.08 21.92 -1.90
CA LYS A 17 1.65 23.08 -2.60
C LYS A 17 2.52 23.88 -1.65
N ASN A 18 3.77 24.13 -2.05
CA ASN A 18 4.74 24.97 -1.32
C ASN A 18 5.11 24.46 0.09
N GLU A 19 4.91 23.17 0.37
CA GLU A 19 5.27 22.57 1.66
C GLU A 19 6.39 21.51 1.47
N PRO A 20 7.26 21.29 2.47
CA PRO A 20 8.23 20.20 2.43
C PRO A 20 7.56 18.83 2.31
N VAL A 21 8.08 17.97 1.45
CA VAL A 21 7.52 16.66 1.11
C VAL A 21 8.41 15.51 1.57
N LEU A 22 7.79 14.45 2.08
CA LEU A 22 8.38 13.13 2.17
C LEU A 22 7.68 12.21 1.15
N PHE A 23 8.38 11.83 0.09
CA PHE A 23 7.95 10.77 -0.79
C PHE A 23 8.15 9.42 -0.09
N LEU A 24 7.10 8.61 -0.03
CA LEU A 24 7.14 7.30 0.64
C LEU A 24 8.15 6.33 0.00
N GLY A 25 8.44 6.53 -1.27
CA GLY A 25 9.44 5.78 -2.01
C GLY A 25 9.62 6.35 -3.42
N GLU A 26 10.62 5.83 -4.15
CA GLU A 26 10.96 6.33 -5.49
C GLU A 26 9.83 6.19 -6.52
N TRP A 27 8.87 5.27 -6.29
CA TRP A 27 7.68 5.14 -7.14
C TRP A 27 6.80 6.39 -7.15
N CYS A 28 6.95 7.31 -6.18
CA CYS A 28 6.25 8.59 -6.19
C CYS A 28 6.87 9.60 -7.18
N ARG A 29 8.14 9.42 -7.57
CA ARG A 29 8.92 10.37 -8.38
C ARG A 29 9.05 9.86 -9.81
N ARG A 30 7.94 9.89 -10.57
CA ARG A 30 7.98 9.50 -11.99
C ARG A 30 8.90 10.43 -12.77
N GLU A 31 9.68 9.86 -13.68
CA GLU A 31 10.56 10.64 -14.55
C GLU A 31 9.77 11.62 -15.43
N SER A 32 8.57 11.24 -15.86
CA SER A 32 7.66 12.11 -16.62
C SER A 32 7.20 13.36 -15.85
N GLN A 33 7.41 13.41 -14.54
CA GLN A 33 7.03 14.49 -13.64
C GLN A 33 8.26 15.16 -13.00
N ARG A 34 9.45 14.91 -13.56
CA ARG A 34 10.74 15.33 -12.99
C ARG A 34 10.79 16.80 -12.64
N ASP A 35 10.40 17.64 -13.57
CA ASP A 35 10.42 19.10 -13.41
C ASP A 35 9.64 19.51 -12.14
N ARG A 36 8.50 18.85 -11.86
CA ARG A 36 7.65 19.19 -10.72
C ARG A 36 8.23 18.72 -9.40
N TRP A 37 8.73 17.48 -9.29
CA TRP A 37 9.27 17.02 -8.01
C TRP A 37 10.67 17.56 -7.71
N THR A 38 11.45 17.99 -8.71
CA THR A 38 12.75 18.64 -8.46
C THR A 38 12.63 20.02 -7.84
N GLU A 39 11.48 20.68 -7.99
CA GLU A 39 11.21 22.01 -7.44
C GLU A 39 10.81 21.97 -5.96
N LEU A 40 10.43 20.79 -5.44
CA LEU A 40 9.99 20.61 -4.05
C LEU A 40 11.18 20.39 -3.11
N ASP A 41 11.14 20.99 -1.91
CA ASP A 41 11.95 20.52 -0.77
C ASP A 41 11.46 19.13 -0.40
N SER A 42 12.14 18.10 -0.91
CA SER A 42 11.69 16.74 -0.81
C SER A 42 12.77 15.79 -0.32
N LEU A 43 12.32 14.79 0.46
CA LEU A 43 13.09 13.61 0.83
C LEU A 43 12.37 12.36 0.33
N VAL A 44 13.12 11.27 0.19
CA VAL A 44 12.56 9.94 -0.07
C VAL A 44 12.76 9.10 1.18
N ALA A 45 11.70 8.43 1.64
CA ALA A 45 11.75 7.55 2.79
C ALA A 45 12.62 6.31 2.51
N SER A 46 13.32 5.83 3.53
CA SER A 46 14.06 4.55 3.45
C SER A 46 13.09 3.39 3.20
N SER A 47 13.51 2.42 2.39
CA SER A 47 12.68 1.24 2.15
C SER A 47 12.56 0.41 3.42
N PRO A 48 11.38 -0.16 3.75
CA PRO A 48 11.22 -1.14 4.82
C PRO A 48 12.15 -2.33 4.69
N TRP A 49 12.56 -2.61 3.46
CA TRP A 49 13.39 -3.73 3.10
C TRP A 49 14.88 -3.45 3.23
N ASP A 50 15.34 -2.23 3.54
CA ASP A 50 16.79 -1.96 3.66
C ASP A 50 17.44 -2.73 4.83
N ASP A 51 16.67 -3.10 5.86
CA ASP A 51 17.13 -3.93 6.97
C ASP A 51 16.98 -5.44 6.68
N ILE A 52 18.10 -6.07 6.35
CA ILE A 52 18.16 -7.50 6.00
C ILE A 52 17.66 -8.40 7.14
N GLN A 53 17.97 -8.06 8.39
CA GLN A 53 17.57 -8.89 9.54
C GLN A 53 16.07 -8.80 9.78
N ARG A 54 15.49 -7.59 9.60
CA ARG A 54 14.04 -7.39 9.61
C ARG A 54 13.37 -8.16 8.48
N ARG A 55 13.89 -8.09 7.25
CA ARG A 55 13.35 -8.84 6.08
C ARG A 55 13.20 -10.33 6.38
N HIS A 56 14.22 -10.99 6.91
CA HIS A 56 14.15 -12.43 7.19
C HIS A 56 13.14 -12.78 8.28
N ARG A 57 12.98 -11.90 9.29
CA ARG A 57 11.96 -12.06 10.33
C ARG A 57 10.56 -11.90 9.75
N ASP A 58 10.35 -10.84 8.97
CA ASP A 58 9.09 -10.50 8.35
C ASP A 58 8.65 -11.57 7.34
N GLN A 59 9.58 -12.17 6.60
CA GLN A 59 9.25 -13.27 5.69
C GLN A 59 8.65 -14.47 6.43
N ARG A 60 9.24 -14.89 7.56
CA ARG A 60 8.69 -15.99 8.37
C ARG A 60 7.31 -15.67 8.92
N TYR A 61 7.07 -14.41 9.29
CA TYR A 61 5.75 -13.94 9.71
C TYR A 61 4.75 -14.00 8.55
N LEU A 62 5.14 -13.54 7.35
CA LEU A 62 4.30 -13.53 6.17
C LEU A 62 3.93 -14.94 5.69
N ASP A 63 4.83 -15.91 5.82
CA ASP A 63 4.55 -17.31 5.49
C ASP A 63 3.42 -17.85 6.39
N GLN A 64 3.49 -17.58 7.69
CA GLN A 64 2.46 -18.00 8.66
C GLN A 64 1.15 -17.24 8.45
N LEU A 65 1.22 -15.93 8.21
CA LEU A 65 0.05 -15.09 7.96
C LEU A 65 -0.69 -15.54 6.69
N SER A 66 0.04 -15.85 5.62
CA SER A 66 -0.55 -16.29 4.35
C SER A 66 -1.27 -17.64 4.52
N VAL A 67 -0.74 -18.56 5.32
CA VAL A 67 -1.42 -19.83 5.64
C VAL A 67 -2.71 -19.59 6.42
N SER A 68 -2.69 -18.68 7.41
CA SER A 68 -3.90 -18.32 8.17
C SER A 68 -4.96 -17.71 7.27
N ILE A 69 -4.59 -16.73 6.44
CA ILE A 69 -5.53 -16.07 5.51
C ILE A 69 -6.08 -17.08 4.50
N MET A 70 -5.27 -18.03 4.01
CA MET A 70 -5.74 -19.09 3.10
C MET A 70 -6.75 -20.01 3.79
N ALA A 71 -6.58 -20.34 5.07
CA ALA A 71 -7.54 -21.15 5.81
C ALA A 71 -8.90 -20.45 5.96
N ASP A 72 -8.89 -19.18 6.36
CA ASP A 72 -10.12 -18.37 6.50
C ASP A 72 -10.80 -18.14 5.13
N THR A 73 -9.99 -17.95 4.09
CA THR A 73 -10.49 -17.79 2.71
C THR A 73 -11.12 -19.09 2.20
N ALA A 74 -10.51 -20.25 2.44
CA ALA A 74 -11.05 -21.55 2.06
C ALA A 74 -12.41 -21.81 2.73
N ALA A 75 -12.53 -21.52 4.03
CA ALA A 75 -13.80 -21.63 4.75
C ALA A 75 -14.87 -20.69 4.17
N SER A 76 -14.49 -19.44 3.86
CA SER A 76 -15.39 -18.46 3.25
C SER A 76 -15.85 -18.87 1.85
N LEU A 77 -14.95 -19.43 1.03
CA LEU A 77 -15.27 -19.91 -0.32
C LEU A 77 -16.16 -21.16 -0.28
N ASN A 78 -15.90 -22.11 0.62
CA ASN A 78 -16.79 -23.25 0.85
C ASN A 78 -18.21 -22.79 1.19
N ASN A 79 -18.34 -21.83 2.10
CA ASN A 79 -19.64 -21.25 2.46
C ASN A 79 -20.30 -20.55 1.25
N LEU A 80 -19.58 -19.68 0.55
CA LEU A 80 -20.11 -18.96 -0.60
C LEU A 80 -20.61 -19.89 -1.71
N HIS A 81 -19.85 -20.95 -2.00
CA HIS A 81 -20.14 -21.89 -3.09
C HIS A 81 -21.01 -23.07 -2.66
N GLN A 82 -21.35 -23.18 -1.37
CA GLN A 82 -22.11 -24.30 -0.79
C GLN A 82 -21.46 -25.66 -1.10
N VAL A 83 -20.14 -25.74 -0.91
CA VAL A 83 -19.30 -26.93 -1.10
C VAL A 83 -18.44 -27.19 0.13
N ASP A 84 -17.84 -28.38 0.22
CA ASP A 84 -16.94 -28.77 1.31
C ASP A 84 -15.60 -29.30 0.77
N TYR A 85 -14.89 -28.44 0.04
CA TYR A 85 -13.56 -28.79 -0.48
C TYR A 85 -12.48 -28.50 0.56
N GLY A 86 -11.47 -29.37 0.64
CA GLY A 86 -10.34 -29.17 1.54
C GLY A 86 -9.44 -27.99 1.12
N ILE A 87 -8.67 -27.45 2.06
CA ILE A 87 -7.79 -26.28 1.85
C ILE A 87 -6.86 -26.43 0.64
N ARG A 88 -6.37 -27.65 0.36
CA ARG A 88 -5.50 -27.92 -0.80
C ARG A 88 -6.18 -27.56 -2.13
N TYR A 89 -7.48 -27.80 -2.27
CA TYR A 89 -8.23 -27.45 -3.48
C TYR A 89 -8.22 -25.93 -3.69
N TRP A 90 -8.58 -25.17 -2.67
CA TRP A 90 -8.60 -23.71 -2.73
C TRP A 90 -7.20 -23.12 -2.90
N ASN A 91 -6.18 -23.72 -2.27
CA ASN A 91 -4.80 -23.29 -2.43
C ASN A 91 -4.31 -23.44 -3.87
N ILE A 92 -4.76 -24.45 -4.62
CA ILE A 92 -4.45 -24.59 -6.04
C ILE A 92 -5.08 -23.45 -6.86
N LEU A 93 -6.28 -23.00 -6.49
CA LEU A 93 -7.02 -21.98 -7.24
C LEU A 93 -6.58 -20.55 -6.93
N VAL A 94 -6.38 -20.23 -5.65
CA VAL A 94 -6.17 -18.84 -5.19
C VAL A 94 -4.96 -18.67 -4.27
N GLY A 95 -4.23 -19.74 -3.94
CA GLY A 95 -3.13 -19.69 -2.97
C GLY A 95 -2.00 -18.74 -3.38
N GLU A 96 -1.60 -18.75 -4.65
CA GLU A 96 -0.59 -17.82 -5.17
C GLU A 96 -1.08 -16.36 -5.07
N TRP A 97 -2.36 -16.12 -5.39
CA TRP A 97 -2.94 -14.79 -5.29
C TRP A 97 -2.93 -14.27 -3.84
N ILE A 98 -3.31 -15.11 -2.87
CA ILE A 98 -3.29 -14.76 -1.43
C ILE A 98 -1.87 -14.46 -0.97
N LEU A 99 -0.89 -15.28 -1.37
CA LEU A 99 0.51 -15.06 -1.02
C LEU A 99 0.99 -13.69 -1.51
N ILE A 100 0.79 -13.40 -2.81
CA ILE A 100 1.21 -12.11 -3.39
C ILE A 100 0.47 -10.95 -2.72
N PHE A 101 -0.85 -11.04 -2.58
CA PHE A 101 -1.68 -10.00 -1.96
C PHE A 101 -1.23 -9.69 -0.52
N THR A 102 -0.98 -10.72 0.28
CA THR A 102 -0.57 -10.58 1.69
C THR A 102 0.80 -9.90 1.80
N ASN A 103 1.79 -10.37 1.03
CA ASN A 103 3.13 -9.77 1.01
C ASN A 103 3.08 -8.29 0.59
N LEU A 104 2.27 -8.02 -0.43
CA LEU A 104 2.12 -6.70 -1.04
C LEU A 104 1.45 -5.69 -0.09
N LEU A 105 0.41 -6.09 0.64
CA LEU A 105 -0.20 -5.23 1.66
C LEU A 105 0.72 -5.02 2.86
N PHE A 106 1.42 -6.07 3.29
CA PHE A 106 2.36 -5.97 4.41
C PHE A 106 3.50 -4.98 4.11
N GLU A 107 4.06 -5.02 2.89
CA GLU A 107 5.08 -4.04 2.46
C GLU A 107 4.59 -2.60 2.59
N ARG A 108 3.38 -2.31 2.09
CA ARG A 108 2.78 -0.97 2.14
C ARG A 108 2.51 -0.54 3.57
N TRP A 109 2.05 -1.46 4.42
CA TRP A 109 1.85 -1.21 5.85
C TRP A 109 3.17 -0.85 6.53
N GLN A 110 4.24 -1.61 6.28
CA GLN A 110 5.56 -1.34 6.82
C GLN A 110 6.12 -0.01 6.32
N ALA A 111 5.90 0.34 5.05
CA ALA A 111 6.33 1.62 4.49
C ALA A 111 5.70 2.81 5.24
N ILE A 112 4.38 2.80 5.41
CA ILE A 112 3.65 3.85 6.13
C ILE A 112 4.09 3.89 7.60
N THR A 113 4.12 2.74 8.27
CA THR A 113 4.48 2.66 9.70
C THR A 113 5.90 3.16 9.94
N LEU A 114 6.85 2.79 9.07
CA LEU A 114 8.23 3.24 9.16
C LEU A 114 8.37 4.75 8.91
N ALA A 115 7.61 5.29 7.96
CA ALA A 115 7.58 6.72 7.69
C ALA A 115 7.07 7.50 8.92
N ILE A 116 5.95 7.09 9.51
CA ILE A 116 5.38 7.70 10.72
C ILE A 116 6.37 7.62 11.90
N GLN A 117 7.11 6.52 12.05
CA GLN A 117 8.06 6.33 13.15
C GLN A 117 9.36 7.13 13.00
N LYS A 118 9.86 7.31 11.77
CA LYS A 118 11.19 7.88 11.52
C LYS A 118 11.18 9.37 11.20
N TYR A 119 10.07 9.90 10.70
CA TYR A 119 9.99 11.26 10.20
C TYR A 119 8.94 12.05 10.97
N ASP A 120 9.22 13.34 11.13
CA ASP A 120 8.24 14.30 11.62
C ASP A 120 7.29 14.66 10.47
N LEU A 121 6.03 14.24 10.59
CA LEU A 121 5.02 14.36 9.53
C LEU A 121 3.94 15.39 9.90
N ALA A 122 3.71 16.35 9.01
CA ALA A 122 2.67 17.36 9.15
C ALA A 122 1.27 16.82 8.78
N GLY A 123 1.23 15.85 7.87
CA GLY A 123 0.00 15.24 7.38
C GLY A 123 0.17 14.56 6.04
N THR A 124 -0.95 14.22 5.41
CA THR A 124 -1.03 13.66 4.05
C THR A 124 -2.31 14.11 3.37
N LEU A 125 -2.30 14.13 2.02
CA LEU A 125 -3.48 14.41 1.22
C LEU A 125 -4.04 13.12 0.62
N LEU A 126 -5.31 12.83 0.93
CA LEU A 126 -6.02 11.68 0.39
C LEU A 126 -7.12 12.11 -0.58
N PHE A 127 -7.35 11.33 -1.63
CA PHE A 127 -8.47 11.62 -2.52
C PHE A 127 -9.81 11.30 -1.85
N SER A 128 -10.74 12.25 -1.90
CA SER A 128 -12.16 12.02 -1.64
C SER A 128 -12.86 11.58 -2.92
N GLY A 129 -13.66 10.52 -2.86
CA GLY A 129 -14.38 9.96 -4.01
C GLY A 129 -13.58 8.94 -4.83
N LEU A 130 -12.33 8.63 -4.45
CA LEU A 130 -11.59 7.50 -4.99
C LEU A 130 -11.87 6.26 -4.15
N GLU A 131 -12.50 5.24 -4.76
CA GLU A 131 -12.88 4.00 -4.09
C GLU A 131 -11.90 2.85 -4.40
N LEU A 132 -11.73 1.96 -3.42
CA LEU A 132 -10.90 0.76 -3.58
C LEU A 132 -11.69 -0.32 -4.31
N GLU A 133 -11.44 -0.45 -5.60
CA GLU A 133 -12.08 -1.49 -6.42
C GLU A 133 -11.41 -2.86 -6.27
N PRO A 134 -12.19 -3.95 -6.12
CA PRO A 134 -11.65 -5.30 -6.11
C PRO A 134 -11.08 -5.69 -7.48
N SER A 135 -10.09 -6.58 -7.48
CA SER A 135 -9.60 -7.18 -8.72
C SER A 135 -10.50 -8.33 -9.14
N ILE A 136 -10.69 -8.46 -10.46
CA ILE A 136 -11.60 -9.47 -11.04
C ILE A 136 -10.89 -10.82 -11.18
N ASP A 137 -9.60 -10.79 -11.50
CA ASP A 137 -8.74 -11.96 -11.62
C ASP A 137 -7.27 -11.58 -11.32
N SER A 138 -6.37 -12.56 -11.33
CA SER A 138 -4.92 -12.35 -11.07
C SER A 138 -4.24 -11.44 -12.09
N LYS A 139 -4.73 -11.37 -13.34
CA LYS A 139 -4.17 -10.52 -14.39
C LYS A 139 -4.58 -9.07 -14.16
N HIS A 140 -5.84 -8.82 -13.87
CA HIS A 140 -6.37 -7.52 -13.48
C HIS A 140 -5.69 -7.02 -12.20
N PHE A 141 -5.49 -7.91 -11.21
CA PHE A 141 -4.70 -7.59 -10.02
C PHE A 141 -3.29 -7.14 -10.37
N SER A 142 -2.60 -7.87 -11.25
CA SER A 142 -1.25 -7.53 -11.73
C SER A 142 -1.18 -6.17 -12.43
N SER A 143 -2.25 -5.70 -13.08
CA SER A 143 -2.33 -4.33 -13.60
C SER A 143 -2.64 -3.30 -12.50
N ARG A 144 -3.52 -3.63 -11.55
CA ARG A 144 -3.91 -2.73 -10.45
C ARG A 144 -2.75 -2.38 -9.53
N VAL A 145 -1.90 -3.36 -9.20
CA VAL A 145 -0.74 -3.14 -8.31
C VAL A 145 0.28 -2.16 -8.89
N LYS A 146 0.23 -1.88 -10.21
CA LYS A 146 1.08 -0.89 -10.89
C LYS A 146 0.42 0.49 -11.05
N SER A 147 -0.88 0.58 -10.78
CA SER A 147 -1.66 1.80 -10.96
C SER A 147 -1.61 2.67 -9.70
N ASP A 148 -1.37 3.97 -9.85
CA ASP A 148 -1.22 4.84 -8.68
C ASP A 148 -2.56 5.01 -7.94
N ASP A 149 -3.69 5.03 -8.64
CA ASP A 149 -5.04 5.19 -8.07
C ASP A 149 -5.38 4.03 -7.13
N TRP A 150 -5.12 2.80 -7.55
CA TRP A 150 -5.31 1.64 -6.69
C TRP A 150 -4.34 1.66 -5.50
N ASN A 151 -3.05 1.98 -5.74
CA ASN A 151 -2.07 2.08 -4.67
C ASN A 151 -2.41 3.18 -3.65
N HIS A 152 -2.89 4.32 -4.13
CA HIS A 152 -3.33 5.44 -3.29
C HIS A 152 -4.49 5.03 -2.40
N SER A 153 -5.45 4.28 -2.94
CA SER A 153 -6.58 3.73 -2.19
C SER A 153 -6.13 2.76 -1.09
N ILE A 154 -5.14 1.90 -1.38
CA ILE A 154 -4.54 1.02 -0.37
C ILE A 154 -3.83 1.83 0.71
N TYR A 155 -2.97 2.78 0.35
CA TYR A 155 -2.28 3.62 1.33
C TYR A 155 -3.26 4.44 2.17
N ALA A 156 -4.33 4.98 1.57
CA ALA A 156 -5.40 5.66 2.28
C ALA A 156 -6.06 4.76 3.32
N SER A 157 -6.35 3.50 2.98
CA SER A 157 -6.91 2.51 3.92
C SER A 157 -5.96 2.22 5.08
N ILE A 158 -4.66 2.07 4.79
CA ILE A 158 -3.63 1.82 5.80
C ILE A 158 -3.51 3.02 6.75
N ILE A 159 -3.39 4.23 6.20
CA ILE A 159 -3.23 5.48 6.98
C ILE A 159 -4.43 5.69 7.91
N ARG A 160 -5.66 5.49 7.40
CA ARG A 160 -6.88 5.59 8.22
C ARG A 160 -6.92 4.56 9.34
N SER A 161 -6.35 3.38 9.11
CA SER A 161 -6.29 2.31 10.12
C SER A 161 -5.20 2.56 11.17
N ALA A 162 -4.10 3.21 10.79
CA ALA A 162 -2.98 3.50 11.69
C ALA A 162 -3.29 4.61 12.71
N GLY A 163 -4.14 5.59 12.38
CA GLY A 163 -4.68 6.58 13.33
C GLY A 163 -3.74 7.74 13.73
N ASP A 164 -2.48 7.72 13.29
CA ASP A 164 -1.42 8.62 13.81
C ASP A 164 -1.00 9.77 12.87
N LEU A 165 -1.78 10.07 11.83
CA LEU A 165 -1.43 11.09 10.83
C LEU A 165 -2.60 12.04 10.55
N ASN A 166 -2.31 13.35 10.50
CA ASN A 166 -3.28 14.34 10.04
C ASN A 166 -3.63 14.09 8.56
N VAL A 167 -4.92 14.02 8.25
CA VAL A 167 -5.41 13.71 6.91
C VAL A 167 -6.22 14.88 6.39
N GLU A 168 -5.77 15.45 5.28
CA GLU A 168 -6.55 16.37 4.46
C GLU A 168 -7.03 15.68 3.19
N THR A 169 -8.09 16.22 2.57
CA THR A 169 -8.71 15.60 1.39
C THR A 169 -8.71 16.50 0.18
N VAL A 170 -8.47 15.90 -0.98
CA VAL A 170 -8.55 16.55 -2.31
C VAL A 170 -9.55 15.78 -3.19
N ALA A 171 -10.29 16.48 -4.04
CA ALA A 171 -11.28 15.83 -4.90
C ALA A 171 -10.62 14.93 -5.94
N TRP A 172 -11.12 13.70 -6.11
CA TRP A 172 -10.77 12.86 -7.25
C TRP A 172 -11.51 13.34 -8.50
N SER A 173 -10.78 13.69 -9.56
CA SER A 173 -11.36 14.31 -10.77
C SER A 173 -11.00 13.61 -12.07
N ARG A 174 -10.78 12.29 -12.05
CA ARG A 174 -10.50 11.49 -13.24
C ARG A 174 -11.64 10.53 -13.58
#